data_AF-A0A173ZDE3-F1
#
_entry.id   AF-A0A173ZDE3-F1
#
_cell.length_a   1.000
_cell.length_b   1.000
_cell.length_c   1.000
_cell.angle_alpha   90.00
_cell.angle_beta   90.00
_cell.angle_gamma   90.00
#
_symmetry.space_group_name_H-M   'P 1'
#
loop_
_entity.id
_entity.type
_entity.pdbx_description
1 polymer ?
#
loop_
_entity_poly.entity_id
_entity_poly.type
_entity_poly.pdbx_seq_one_letter_code
_entity_poly.pdbx_strand_id
1 'polypeptide(L)'
;MYEDREDAKDTNVLSKWIPISERLPEDESYILVSFENASMPDIARYEENDEGGTFYPGDDEKSYSSYGIFVNAWMPLPEPYKEKTE
;
A
#
# COMPACT_ATOMS: atom_id res chain seq x y z
N MET A 1 12.02 -6.95 36.69
CA MET A 1 11.58 -8.32 36.37
C MET A 1 10.21 -8.16 35.75
N TYR A 2 10.16 -7.99 34.44
CA TYR A 2 8.89 -7.96 33.72
C TYR A 2 8.75 -9.34 33.09
N GLU A 3 7.71 -10.04 33.52
CA GLU A 3 7.38 -11.38 33.08
C GLU A 3 7.24 -11.40 31.55
N ASP A 4 7.89 -12.42 30.99
CA ASP A 4 7.80 -12.90 29.63
C ASP A 4 6.31 -12.98 29.24
N ARG A 5 5.82 -11.96 28.54
CA ARG A 5 4.51 -12.00 27.92
C ARG A 5 4.65 -12.90 26.71
N GLU A 6 4.17 -14.13 26.88
CA GLU A 6 3.99 -15.14 25.84
C GLU A 6 3.65 -14.47 24.50
N ASP A 7 4.45 -14.79 23.47
CA ASP A 7 4.28 -14.40 22.07
C ASP A 7 2.81 -14.41 21.65
N ALA A 8 2.14 -13.26 21.82
CA ALA A 8 1.03 -12.91 20.96
C ALA A 8 1.67 -12.84 19.58
N LYS A 9 1.44 -13.85 18.74
CA LYS A 9 1.88 -13.88 17.33
C LYS A 9 1.75 -12.46 16.80
N ASP A 10 2.89 -11.85 16.53
CA ASP A 10 2.99 -10.48 16.03
C ASP A 10 2.37 -10.48 14.63
N THR A 11 1.04 -10.39 14.57
CA THR A 11 0.28 -10.20 13.33
C THR A 11 0.41 -8.77 12.85
N ASN A 12 1.10 -7.92 13.62
CA ASN A 12 1.46 -6.56 13.26
C ASN A 12 2.78 -6.55 12.48
N VAL A 13 2.86 -7.36 11.43
CA VAL A 13 3.85 -7.12 10.38
C VAL A 13 3.38 -5.84 9.70
N LEU A 14 3.79 -4.70 10.25
CA LEU A 14 3.60 -3.39 9.64
C LEU A 14 4.33 -3.48 8.31
N SER A 15 3.61 -3.79 7.22
CA SER A 15 4.21 -4.11 5.93
C SER A 15 5.14 -2.97 5.57
N LYS A 16 6.43 -3.29 5.40
CA LYS A 16 7.43 -2.28 5.09
C LYS A 16 7.07 -1.62 3.76
N TRP A 17 7.20 -0.30 3.69
CA TRP A 17 7.12 0.44 2.44
C TRP A 17 8.15 -0.09 1.44
N ILE A 18 7.70 -0.39 0.23
CA ILE A 18 8.49 -0.89 -0.89
C ILE A 18 8.64 0.25 -1.89
N PRO A 19 9.87 0.77 -2.12
CA PRO A 19 10.09 1.80 -3.13
C PRO A 19 9.69 1.30 -4.52
N ILE A 20 9.04 2.13 -5.32
CA ILE A 20 8.64 1.75 -6.70
C ILE A 20 9.86 1.45 -7.59
N SER A 21 11.03 1.99 -7.23
CA SER A 21 12.31 1.70 -7.88
C SER A 21 12.88 0.33 -7.55
N GLU A 22 12.43 -0.29 -6.46
CA GLU A 22 12.82 -1.64 -6.05
C GLU A 22 11.91 -2.68 -6.70
N ARG A 23 10.59 -2.48 -6.58
CA ARG A 23 9.59 -3.41 -7.10
C ARG A 23 8.26 -2.70 -7.28
N LEU A 24 7.58 -2.97 -8.39
CA LEU A 24 6.21 -2.51 -8.62
C LEU A 24 5.17 -3.46 -7.98
N PRO A 25 3.94 -2.98 -7.72
CA PRO A 25 2.84 -3.83 -7.28
C PRO A 25 2.47 -4.91 -8.30
N GLU A 26 1.64 -5.86 -7.88
CA GLU A 26 1.00 -6.79 -8.81
C GLU A 26 -0.08 -6.05 -9.61
N ASP A 27 -0.30 -6.47 -10.86
CA ASP A 27 -1.35 -5.92 -11.72
C ASP A 27 -2.74 -6.10 -11.10
N GLU A 28 -3.64 -5.15 -11.40
CA GLU A 28 -5.02 -5.06 -10.88
C GLU A 28 -5.13 -5.10 -9.33
N SER A 29 -4.12 -4.61 -8.60
CA SER A 29 -4.10 -4.65 -7.12
C SER A 29 -4.45 -3.32 -6.45
N TYR A 30 -5.13 -3.39 -5.30
CA TYR A 30 -5.30 -2.26 -4.39
C TYR A 30 -4.22 -2.27 -3.30
N ILE A 31 -3.60 -1.13 -3.10
CA ILE A 31 -2.41 -0.94 -2.27
C ILE A 31 -2.48 0.38 -1.50
N LEU A 32 -1.71 0.49 -0.42
CA LEU A 32 -1.39 1.79 0.17
C LEU A 32 -0.20 2.40 -0.58
N VAL A 33 -0.28 3.69 -0.88
CA VAL A 33 0.78 4.45 -1.55
C VAL A 33 1.27 5.60 -0.68
N SER A 34 2.56 5.91 -0.84
CA SER A 34 3.20 7.12 -0.36
C SER A 34 3.67 7.96 -1.55
N PHE A 35 3.87 9.24 -1.33
CA PHE A 35 4.15 10.21 -2.37
C PHE A 35 5.44 10.98 -2.12
N GLU A 36 6.13 11.34 -3.19
CA GLU A 36 7.32 12.21 -3.12
C GLU A 36 6.95 13.65 -2.74
N ASN A 37 5.80 14.12 -3.22
CA ASN A 37 5.39 15.52 -3.13
C ASN A 37 4.09 15.73 -2.31
N ALA A 38 3.61 14.72 -1.60
CA ALA A 38 2.47 14.82 -0.67
C ALA A 38 2.74 14.02 0.60
N SER A 39 2.23 14.50 1.74
CA SER A 39 2.53 13.91 3.06
C SER A 39 1.52 12.85 3.51
N MET A 40 0.29 12.87 2.99
CA MET A 40 -0.76 11.94 3.38
C MET A 40 -0.71 10.71 2.46
N PRO A 41 -0.60 9.48 2.99
CA PRO A 41 -0.74 8.29 2.17
C PRO A 41 -2.20 8.12 1.73
N ASP A 42 -2.39 7.30 0.70
CA ASP A 42 -3.71 7.05 0.13
C ASP A 42 -3.84 5.60 -0.35
N ILE A 43 -5.03 5.17 -0.74
CA ILE A 43 -5.27 3.88 -1.37
C ILE A 43 -5.22 4.06 -2.88
N ALA A 44 -4.40 3.27 -3.56
CA ALA A 44 -4.29 3.27 -5.01
C ALA A 44 -4.69 1.92 -5.62
N ARG A 45 -5.16 1.96 -6.86
CA ARG A 45 -5.20 0.82 -7.76
C ARG A 45 -4.02 0.92 -8.73
N TYR A 46 -3.23 -0.15 -8.81
CA TYR A 46 -2.14 -0.27 -9.79
C TYR A 46 -2.59 -1.13 -10.97
N GLU A 47 -2.35 -0.65 -12.18
CA GLU A 47 -2.61 -1.37 -13.42
C GLU A 47 -1.38 -1.32 -14.32
N GLU A 48 -1.00 -2.46 -14.88
CA GLU A 48 0.06 -2.58 -15.85
C GLU A 48 -0.52 -2.74 -17.26
N ASN A 49 -0.05 -1.91 -18.19
CA ASN A 49 -0.38 -2.03 -19.61
C ASN A 49 0.90 -2.15 -20.45
N ASP A 50 0.77 -2.21 -21.78
CA ASP A 50 1.91 -2.33 -22.69
C ASP A 50 2.92 -1.16 -22.58
N GLU A 51 2.51 -0.01 -22.02
CA GLU A 51 3.33 1.18 -21.79
C GLU A 51 3.92 1.22 -20.36
N GLY A 52 3.49 0.33 -19.47
CA GLY A 52 3.97 0.18 -18.09
C GLY A 52 2.88 0.36 -17.03
N GLY A 53 3.32 0.53 -15.79
CA GLY A 53 2.45 0.65 -14.62
C GLY A 53 1.89 2.05 -14.40
N THR A 54 0.58 2.16 -14.13
CA THR A 54 -0.10 3.40 -13.75
C THR A 54 -0.78 3.26 -12.40
N PHE A 55 -0.68 4.31 -11.56
CA PHE A 55 -1.34 4.38 -10.25
C PHE A 55 -2.55 5.32 -10.30
N TYR A 56 -3.70 4.82 -9.87
CA TYR A 56 -4.97 5.55 -9.79
C TYR A 56 -5.41 5.70 -8.33
N PRO A 57 -5.90 6.88 -7.89
CA PRO A 57 -6.50 7.04 -6.56
C PRO A 57 -7.79 6.24 -6.43
N GLY A 58 -7.80 5.21 -5.58
CA GLY A 58 -8.92 4.28 -5.45
C GLY A 58 -9.43 3.77 -6.80
N ASP A 59 -10.67 4.15 -7.14
CA ASP A 59 -11.36 3.79 -8.38
C ASP A 59 -11.46 4.96 -9.39
N ASP A 60 -10.68 6.02 -9.21
CA ASP A 60 -10.67 7.16 -10.14
C ASP A 60 -10.13 6.71 -11.52
N GLU A 61 -10.70 7.29 -12.58
CA GLU A 61 -10.26 7.09 -13.97
C GLU A 61 -8.95 7.85 -14.26
N LYS A 62 -8.63 8.87 -13.47
CA LYS A 62 -7.44 9.70 -13.64
C LYS A 62 -6.29 9.26 -12.74
N SER A 63 -5.11 9.11 -13.33
CA SER A 63 -3.90 8.76 -12.60
C SER A 63 -3.44 9.86 -11.63
N TYR A 64 -2.67 9.51 -10.61
CA TYR A 64 -2.01 10.49 -9.73
C TYR A 64 -1.14 11.49 -10.52
N SER A 65 -0.44 11.03 -11.56
CA SER A 65 0.41 11.87 -12.40
C SER A 65 -0.38 12.95 -13.14
N SER A 66 -1.65 12.69 -13.50
CA SER A 66 -2.53 13.70 -14.10
C SER A 66 -2.87 14.86 -13.14
N TYR A 67 -2.82 14.60 -11.84
CA TYR A 67 -2.97 15.60 -10.77
C TYR A 67 -1.63 16.21 -10.34
N GLY A 68 -0.51 15.81 -10.95
CA GLY A 68 0.82 16.24 -10.56
C GLY A 68 1.30 15.65 -9.23
N ILE A 69 0.77 14.48 -8.83
CA ILE A 69 1.17 13.74 -7.63
C ILE A 69 2.00 12.53 -8.04
N PHE A 70 3.10 12.27 -7.34
CA PHE A 70 4.06 11.22 -7.71
C PHE A 70 4.21 10.18 -6.60
N VAL A 71 3.86 8.93 -6.90
CA VAL A 71 4.04 7.78 -6.00
C VAL A 71 5.53 7.46 -5.87
N ASN A 72 6.03 7.27 -4.65
CA ASN A 72 7.44 6.89 -4.40
C ASN A 72 7.59 5.50 -3.76
N ALA A 73 6.57 5.02 -3.05
CA ALA A 73 6.59 3.73 -2.38
C ALA A 73 5.16 3.20 -2.18
N TRP A 74 5.04 1.90 -1.97
CA TRP A 74 3.77 1.22 -1.73
C TRP A 74 3.88 0.09 -0.70
N MET A 75 2.74 -0.38 -0.21
CA MET A 75 2.62 -1.59 0.59
C MET A 75 1.25 -2.26 0.34
N PRO A 76 1.11 -3.59 0.51
CA PRO A 76 -0.18 -4.25 0.42
C PRO A 76 -1.15 -3.70 1.48
N LEU A 77 -2.44 -3.71 1.17
CA LEU A 77 -3.47 -3.39 2.15
C LEU A 77 -3.44 -4.39 3.33
N PRO A 78 -3.74 -3.93 4.56
CA PRO A 78 -3.95 -4.84 5.67
C PRO A 78 -5.13 -5.77 5.38
N GLU A 79 -5.12 -6.95 5.98
CA GLU A 79 -6.30 -7.82 5.91
C GLU A 79 -7.53 -7.10 6.49
N PRO A 80 -8.73 -7.33 5.92
CA PRO A 80 -9.95 -6.79 6.46
C PRO A 80 -10.11 -7.11 7.95
N TYR A 81 -10.56 -6.15 8.74
CA TYR A 81 -10.85 -6.37 10.15
C TYR A 81 -11.86 -7.51 10.31
N LYS A 82 -11.51 -8.49 11.15
CA LYS A 82 -12.40 -9.57 11.56
C LYS A 82 -12.49 -9.54 13.07
N GLU A 83 -13.68 -9.32 13.60
CA GLU A 83 -13.94 -9.46 15.03
C GLU A 83 -13.66 -10.90 15.45
N LYS A 84 -12.94 -11.08 16.56
CA LYS A 84 -12.76 -12.41 17.15
C LYS A 84 -14.05 -12.76 17.87
N THR A 85 -14.90 -13.56 17.24
CA THR A 85 -16.01 -14.21 17.94
C THR A 85 -15.45 -15.36 18.77
N GLU A 86 -15.65 -15.33 20.09
CA GLU A 86 -15.30 -16.42 21.02
C GLU A 86 -16.21 -17.65 20.85
#